data_AF-A0A183JT83-F1
#
_entry.id   AF-A0A183JT83-F1
#
_cell.length_a   1.000
_cell.length_b   1.000
_cell.length_c   1.000
_cell.angle_alpha   90.00
_cell.angle_beta   90.00
_cell.angle_gamma   90.00
#
_symmetry.space_group_name_H-M   'P 1'
#
loop_
_entity.id
_entity.type
_entity.pdbx_description
1 polymer ?
#
loop_
_entity_poly.entity_id
_entity_poly.type
_entity_poly.pdbx_seq_one_letter_code
_entity_poly.pdbx_strand_id
1 'polypeptide(L)'
;MFLFYYIQNRHKVVCIKNSTKKRKPFDSTKQRLQGIEEKNQNILGGASGIKSVETARKIAQVEARKHQWRKKHEEFISAIRAAKEYTVAKQTGKPLPPPPPPAIDPG
;
A
#
# COMPACT_ATOMS: atom_id res chain seq x y z
N MET A 1 -43.04 30.50 18.95
CA MET A 1 -43.04 29.87 17.61
C MET A 1 -42.46 30.76 16.50
N PHE A 2 -42.78 32.06 16.43
CA PHE A 2 -42.33 32.94 15.35
C PHE A 2 -40.80 33.07 15.19
N LEU A 3 -40.07 33.19 16.30
CA LEU A 3 -38.60 33.33 16.25
C LEU A 3 -37.92 32.07 15.68
N PHE A 4 -38.41 30.89 16.03
CA PHE A 4 -37.91 29.62 15.52
C PHE A 4 -38.16 29.48 14.01
N TYR A 5 -39.36 29.85 13.55
CA TYR A 5 -39.71 29.86 12.12
C TYR A 5 -38.82 30.84 11.32
N TYR A 6 -38.55 32.03 11.87
CA TYR A 6 -37.66 33.00 11.25
C TYR A 6 -36.22 32.49 11.10
N ILE A 7 -35.66 31.88 12.15
CA ILE A 7 -34.31 31.28 12.12
C ILE A 7 -34.25 30.12 11.13
N GLN A 8 -35.27 29.27 11.08
CA GLN A 8 -35.31 28.12 10.17
C GLN A 8 -35.28 28.56 8.70
N ASN A 9 -36.02 29.61 8.33
CA ASN A 9 -36.03 30.14 6.96
C ASN A 9 -34.67 30.73 6.56
N ARG A 10 -34.01 31.45 7.48
CA ARG A 10 -32.65 31.98 7.26
C ARG A 10 -31.63 30.85 7.09
N HIS A 11 -31.71 29.81 7.91
CA HIS A 11 -30.84 28.64 7.82
C HIS A 11 -31.01 27.87 6.51
N LYS A 12 -32.26 27.63 6.07
CA LYS A 12 -32.55 26.93 4.79
C LYS A 12 -31.82 27.56 3.60
N VAL A 13 -31.84 28.89 3.50
CA VAL A 13 -31.18 29.61 2.41
C VAL A 13 -29.66 29.39 2.43
N VAL A 14 -29.02 29.42 3.60
CA VAL A 14 -27.57 29.22 3.74
C VAL A 14 -27.18 27.75 3.52
N CYS A 15 -27.98 26.82 4.03
CA CYS A 15 -27.79 25.38 3.89
C CYS A 15 -27.80 24.98 2.41
N ILE A 16 -28.82 25.40 1.65
CA ILE A 16 -28.91 25.13 0.21
C ILE A 16 -27.68 25.71 -0.52
N LYS A 17 -27.33 26.97 -0.26
CA LYS A 17 -26.15 27.63 -0.87
C LYS A 17 -24.84 26.89 -0.56
N ASN A 18 -24.67 26.38 0.65
CA ASN A 18 -23.44 25.65 1.00
C ASN A 18 -23.42 24.23 0.43
N SER A 19 -24.58 23.58 0.32
CA SER A 19 -24.71 22.23 -0.25
C SER A 19 -24.44 22.16 -1.75
N THR A 20 -24.84 23.19 -2.51
CA THR A 20 -24.65 23.24 -3.97
C THR A 20 -23.31 23.84 -4.38
N LYS A 21 -22.60 24.50 -3.45
CA LYS A 21 -21.30 25.12 -3.72
C LYS A 21 -20.23 24.06 -3.95
N LYS A 22 -19.79 23.92 -5.20
CA LYS A 22 -18.60 23.11 -5.54
C LYS A 22 -17.35 23.74 -4.90
N ARG A 23 -16.83 23.11 -3.86
CA ARG A 23 -15.55 23.48 -3.25
C ARG A 23 -14.40 22.85 -4.04
N LYS A 24 -13.29 23.57 -4.16
CA LYS A 24 -12.05 22.99 -4.68
C LYS A 24 -11.63 21.86 -3.73
N PRO A 25 -11.42 20.62 -4.22
CA PRO A 25 -10.87 19.55 -3.40
C PRO A 25 -9.54 19.99 -2.80
N PHE A 26 -9.36 19.67 -1.52
CA PHE A 26 -8.09 19.89 -0.87
C PHE A 26 -7.04 18.96 -1.46
N ASP A 27 -5.93 19.55 -1.91
CA ASP A 27 -4.82 18.82 -2.50
C ASP A 27 -3.63 18.91 -1.54
N SER A 28 -3.46 17.83 -0.77
CA SER A 28 -2.39 17.72 0.23
C SER A 28 -1.01 17.89 -0.38
N THR A 29 -0.81 17.48 -1.64
CA THR A 29 0.46 17.63 -2.33
C THR A 29 0.74 19.11 -2.60
N LYS A 30 -0.24 19.85 -3.13
CA LYS A 30 -0.09 21.29 -3.35
C LYS A 30 0.16 22.07 -2.07
N GLN A 31 -0.50 21.70 -0.97
CA GLN A 31 -0.25 22.34 0.32
C GLN A 31 1.18 22.11 0.80
N ARG A 32 1.71 20.88 0.67
CA ARG A 32 3.08 20.55 1.09
C ARG A 32 4.15 21.28 0.28
N LEU A 33 3.87 21.57 -0.99
CA LEU A 33 4.80 22.28 -1.87
C LEU A 33 4.74 23.81 -1.75
N GLN A 34 3.74 24.34 -1.04
CA GLN A 34 3.56 25.78 -0.91
C GLN A 34 4.75 26.40 -0.18
N GLY A 35 5.46 27.32 -0.82
CA GLY A 35 6.65 27.99 -0.26
C GLY A 35 7.96 27.25 -0.49
N ILE A 36 7.95 26.11 -1.17
CA ILE A 36 9.15 25.39 -1.59
C ILE A 36 9.54 25.89 -2.98
N GLU A 37 10.79 26.30 -3.15
CA GLU A 37 11.32 26.72 -4.45
C GLU A 37 11.16 25.58 -5.49
N GLU A 38 10.71 25.91 -6.69
CA GLU A 38 10.28 24.94 -7.72
C GLU A 38 11.31 23.84 -7.99
N LYS A 39 12.60 24.18 -7.97
CA LYS A 39 13.73 23.24 -8.13
C LYS A 39 13.76 22.13 -7.07
N ASN A 40 13.23 22.40 -5.88
CA ASN A 40 13.20 21.47 -4.73
C ASN A 40 11.86 20.71 -4.62
N GLN A 41 10.83 21.11 -5.37
CA GLN A 41 9.51 20.46 -5.34
C GLN A 41 9.52 19.05 -5.94
N ASN A 42 10.41 18.80 -6.91
CA ASN A 42 10.59 17.48 -7.53
C ASN A 42 11.14 16.43 -6.54
N ILE A 43 11.87 16.86 -5.51
CA ILE A 43 12.47 15.97 -4.49
C ILE A 43 11.40 15.48 -3.51
N LEU A 44 10.36 16.26 -3.27
CA LEU A 44 9.32 15.98 -2.26
C LEU A 44 8.09 15.27 -2.81
N GLY A 45 8.17 14.76 -4.05
CA GLY A 45 7.06 14.03 -4.68
C GLY A 45 5.91 14.95 -5.10
N GLY A 46 6.23 16.19 -5.47
CA GLY A 46 5.25 17.12 -5.99
C GLY A 46 4.54 16.59 -7.23
N ALA A 47 3.27 16.98 -7.40
CA ALA A 47 2.37 16.51 -8.46
C ALA A 47 2.73 17.02 -9.87
N SER A 48 4.01 17.15 -10.21
CA SER A 48 4.40 17.13 -11.61
C SER A 48 4.19 15.70 -12.09
N GLY A 49 3.30 15.51 -13.07
CA GLY A 49 2.99 14.22 -13.71
C GLY A 49 4.19 13.54 -14.40
N ILE A 50 5.41 13.97 -14.10
CA ILE A 50 6.65 13.31 -14.46
C ILE A 50 6.86 12.25 -13.39
N LYS A 51 6.39 11.03 -13.65
CA LYS A 51 6.81 9.86 -12.88
C LYS A 51 8.34 9.87 -12.90
N SER A 52 8.97 10.30 -11.80
CA SER A 52 10.42 10.23 -11.72
C SER A 52 10.84 8.79 -11.97
N VAL A 53 11.96 8.58 -12.65
CA VAL A 53 12.51 7.24 -12.91
C VAL A 53 12.58 6.44 -11.61
N GLU A 54 12.81 7.12 -10.48
CA GLU A 54 12.81 6.52 -9.15
C GLU A 54 11.43 6.04 -8.68
N THR A 55 10.34 6.77 -8.94
CA THR A 55 8.98 6.31 -8.63
C THR A 55 8.59 5.12 -9.50
N ALA A 56 8.93 5.15 -10.80
CA ALA A 56 8.70 4.02 -11.70
C ALA A 56 9.52 2.78 -11.27
N ARG A 57 10.79 2.96 -10.88
CA ARG A 57 11.65 1.91 -10.33
C ARG A 57 11.08 1.33 -9.04
N LYS A 58 10.57 2.18 -8.14
CA LYS A 58 9.91 1.73 -6.89
C LYS A 58 8.64 0.92 -7.18
N ILE A 59 7.83 1.35 -8.14
CA ILE A 59 6.63 0.60 -8.57
C ILE A 59 7.03 -0.75 -9.17
N ALA A 60 7.99 -0.76 -10.10
CA ALA A 60 8.52 -1.99 -10.68
C ALA A 60 9.12 -2.94 -9.63
N GLN A 61 9.82 -2.40 -8.62
CA GLN A 61 10.35 -3.18 -7.50
C GLN A 61 9.26 -3.73 -6.58
N VAL A 62 8.14 -3.01 -6.41
CA VAL A 62 6.97 -3.51 -5.68
C VAL A 62 6.25 -4.60 -6.48
N GLU A 63 6.12 -4.43 -7.80
CA GLU A 63 5.54 -5.43 -8.69
C GLU A 63 6.39 -6.71 -8.78
N ALA A 64 7.71 -6.58 -8.87
CA ALA A 64 8.64 -7.71 -8.83
C ALA A 64 8.54 -8.50 -7.51
N ARG A 65 8.37 -7.81 -6.37
CA ARG A 65 8.15 -8.46 -5.07
C ARG A 65 6.79 -9.13 -4.95
N LYS A 66 5.78 -8.65 -5.69
CA LYS A 66 4.42 -9.19 -5.69
C LYS A 66 4.35 -10.63 -6.22
N HIS A 67 5.30 -11.05 -7.06
CA HIS A 67 5.38 -12.42 -7.58
C HIS A 67 5.96 -13.43 -6.58
N GLN A 68 6.68 -12.99 -5.54
CA GLN A 68 7.47 -13.91 -4.70
C GLN A 68 6.72 -14.47 -3.49
N TRP A 69 5.58 -13.90 -3.08
CA TRP A 69 4.92 -14.32 -1.82
C TRP A 69 4.37 -15.74 -1.88
N ARG A 70 3.77 -16.16 -3.00
CA ARG A 70 3.25 -17.54 -3.15
C ARG A 70 4.38 -18.55 -3.08
N LYS A 71 5.45 -18.29 -3.85
CA LYS A 71 6.65 -19.12 -3.86
C LYS A 71 7.27 -19.23 -2.46
N LYS A 72 7.43 -18.11 -1.75
CA LYS A 72 7.94 -18.09 -0.36
C LYS A 72 7.04 -18.84 0.61
N HIS A 73 5.72 -18.73 0.45
CA HIS A 73 4.75 -19.42 1.30
C HIS A 73 4.76 -20.94 1.07
N GLU A 74 4.79 -21.37 -0.18
CA GLU A 74 4.90 -22.79 -0.55
C GLU A 74 6.20 -23.40 -0.04
N GLU A 75 7.31 -22.68 -0.15
CA GLU A 75 8.60 -23.09 0.39
C GLU A 75 8.55 -23.24 1.93
N PHE A 76 7.95 -22.27 2.62
CA PHE A 76 7.77 -22.33 4.08
C PHE A 76 6.93 -23.54 4.51
N ILE A 77 5.81 -23.80 3.83
CA ILE A 77 4.97 -24.99 4.09
C ILE A 77 5.74 -26.28 3.83
N SER A 78 6.49 -26.34 2.73
CA SER A 78 7.31 -27.51 2.37
C SER A 78 8.37 -27.79 3.44
N ALA A 79 9.07 -26.76 3.91
CA ALA A 79 10.05 -26.88 4.98
C ALA A 79 9.45 -27.41 6.29
N ILE A 80 8.25 -26.94 6.66
CA ILE A 80 7.54 -27.46 7.85
C ILE A 80 7.20 -28.94 7.70
N ARG A 81 6.74 -29.38 6.52
CA ARG A 81 6.41 -30.79 6.27
C ARG A 81 7.65 -31.67 6.34
N ALA A 82 8.73 -31.28 5.66
CA ALA A 82 10.00 -32.00 5.69
C ALA A 82 10.56 -32.12 7.13
N ALA A 83 10.47 -31.04 7.93
CA ALA A 83 10.90 -31.07 9.32
C ALA A 83 10.08 -32.08 10.17
N LYS A 84 8.75 -32.14 9.96
CA LYS A 84 7.90 -33.13 10.63
C LYS A 84 8.26 -34.54 10.23
N GLU A 85 8.43 -34.81 8.94
CA GLU A 85 8.84 -36.14 8.43
C GLU A 85 10.19 -36.58 9.01
N TYR A 86 11.16 -35.67 9.08
CA TYR A 86 12.44 -35.91 9.73
C TYR A 86 12.27 -36.29 11.20
N THR A 87 11.44 -35.56 11.96
CA THR A 87 11.20 -35.88 13.38
C THR A 87 10.58 -37.27 13.56
N VAL A 88 9.65 -37.66 12.70
CA VAL A 88 9.02 -38.98 12.73
C VAL A 88 10.01 -40.08 12.35
N ALA A 89 10.80 -39.89 11.29
CA ALA A 89 11.81 -40.85 10.86
C ALA A 89 12.87 -41.08 11.95
N LYS A 90 13.33 -39.99 12.60
CA LYS A 90 14.27 -40.05 13.71
C LYS A 90 13.73 -40.82 14.92
N GLN A 91 12.44 -40.66 15.24
CA GLN A 91 11.80 -41.38 16.35
C GLN A 91 11.53 -42.85 16.03
N THR A 92 11.15 -43.17 14.79
CA THR A 92 10.75 -44.52 14.37
C THR A 92 11.92 -45.38 13.87
N GLY A 93 13.13 -44.82 13.76
CA GLY A 93 14.30 -45.52 13.23
C GLY A 93 14.24 -45.80 11.73
N LYS A 94 13.29 -45.19 11.01
CA LYS A 94 13.17 -45.28 9.54
C LYS A 94 14.28 -44.46 8.87
N PRO A 95 14.67 -44.79 7.62
CA PRO A 95 15.64 -44.00 6.88
C PRO A 95 15.18 -42.55 6.76
N LEU A 96 16.13 -41.63 6.91
CA LEU A 96 15.89 -40.19 6.88
C LEU A 96 15.34 -39.76 5.51
N PRO A 97 14.34 -38.86 5.47
CA PRO A 97 13.87 -38.30 4.21
C PRO A 97 15.01 -37.50 3.54
N PRO A 98 15.16 -37.58 2.21
CA PRO A 98 16.17 -36.79 1.50
C PRO A 98 15.91 -35.28 1.70
N PRO A 99 16.97 -34.46 1.80
CA PRO A 99 16.82 -33.03 2.01
C PRO A 99 16.07 -32.38 0.84
N PRO A 100 15.15 -31.44 1.09
CA PRO A 100 14.43 -30.75 0.03
C PRO A 100 15.41 -29.95 -0.85
N PRO A 101 15.18 -29.89 -2.17
CA PRO A 101 16.03 -29.17 -3.09
C PRO A 101 16.07 -27.66 -2.76
N PRO A 102 17.21 -26.97 -2.95
CA PRO A 102 17.34 -25.55 -2.67
C PRO A 102 16.43 -24.73 -3.61
N ALA A 103 15.59 -23.87 -3.04
CA ALA A 103 14.56 -23.14 -3.78
C ALA A 103 15.03 -21.81 -4.43
N ILE A 104 16.29 -21.42 -4.16
CA ILE A 104 16.90 -20.18 -4.64
C ILE A 104 17.70 -20.49 -5.92
N ASP A 105 17.21 -19.98 -7.05
CA ASP A 105 18.01 -19.88 -8.28
C ASP A 105 18.94 -18.67 -8.09
N PRO A 106 20.28 -18.84 -8.09
CA PRO A 106 21.21 -17.74 -7.96
C PRO A 106 21.30 -17.00 -9.30
N GLY A 107 20.27 -16.19 -9.60
CA GLY A 107 20.27 -15.22 -10.69
C GLY A 107 20.79 -13.87 -10.24
#